data_AF-A0A2V8G1E0-F1
#
_entry.id   AF-A0A2V8G1E0-F1
#
_cell.length_a   1.000
_cell.length_b   1.000
_cell.length_c   1.000
_cell.angle_alpha   90.00
_cell.angle_beta   90.00
_cell.angle_gamma   90.00
#
_symmetry.space_group_name_H-M   'P 1'
#
loop_
_entity.id
_entity.type
_entity.pdbx_description
1 polymer ?
#
loop_
_entity_poly.entity_id
_entity_poly.type
_entity_poly.pdbx_seq_one_letter_code
_entity_poly.pdbx_strand_id
1 'polypeptide(L)'
;KAMRYGIFGAFAFRILATLLAVSLLRVVWVKLVGALYLLYLSYQHFFAAGGATQRRSIAPARPWLGLTAFWATVVKVELTDVVFAVDSILVAVAMSPKTWVVISGGLLGIVMMRLVIGRLLVIVRRYPTLVDGAFIIIAWVGVKLLLEYLRVKDLIEFEVNKWFSFSLIVMIFLASYFYARRLGPASDDLEEEAAEFLRREERN
;
A
#
# COMPACT_ATOMS: atom_id res chain seq x y z
N LYS A 1 22.85 -6.66 21.07
CA LYS A 1 23.58 -5.99 19.95
C LYS A 1 23.07 -6.42 18.56
N ALA A 2 22.81 -7.70 18.28
CA ALA A 2 22.26 -8.18 17.00
C ALA A 2 20.92 -7.52 16.56
N MET A 3 20.03 -7.22 17.51
CA MET A 3 18.72 -6.61 17.22
C MET A 3 18.79 -5.19 16.63
N ARG A 4 19.81 -4.39 16.98
CA ARG A 4 20.00 -3.02 16.44
C ARG A 4 20.59 -3.02 15.03
N TYR A 5 21.49 -3.96 14.74
CA TYR A 5 22.05 -4.13 13.39
C TYR A 5 21.00 -4.67 12.41
N GLY A 6 20.10 -5.55 12.85
CA GLY A 6 18.97 -6.01 12.03
C GLY A 6 17.99 -4.89 11.65
N ILE A 7 17.67 -3.98 12.58
CA ILE A 7 16.78 -2.84 12.31
C ILE A 7 17.40 -1.85 11.32
N PHE A 8 18.71 -1.61 11.42
CA PHE A 8 19.46 -0.73 10.53
C PHE A 8 19.63 -1.35 9.13
N GLY A 9 20.01 -2.64 9.07
CA GLY A 9 20.12 -3.38 7.81
C GLY A 9 18.80 -3.48 7.05
N ALA A 10 17.70 -3.76 7.76
CA ALA A 10 16.36 -3.76 7.16
C ALA A 10 15.96 -2.39 6.59
N PHE A 11 16.35 -1.30 7.27
CA PHE A 11 16.07 0.06 6.81
C PHE A 11 16.91 0.43 5.59
N ALA A 12 18.21 0.11 5.59
CA ALA A 12 19.07 0.31 4.43
C ALA A 12 18.62 -0.51 3.22
N PHE A 13 18.22 -1.77 3.46
CA PHE A 13 17.65 -2.62 2.42
C PHE A 13 16.36 -2.04 1.84
N ARG A 14 15.46 -1.50 2.68
CA ARG A 14 14.23 -0.81 2.24
C ARG A 14 14.57 0.36 1.32
N ILE A 15 15.48 1.24 1.74
CA ILE A 15 15.89 2.40 0.92
C ILE A 15 16.46 1.93 -0.42
N LEU A 16 17.36 0.95 -0.40
CA LEU A 16 17.99 0.44 -1.62
C LEU A 16 16.97 -0.23 -2.56
N ALA A 17 16.07 -1.04 -2.00
CA ALA A 17 15.02 -1.73 -2.75
C ALA A 17 14.03 -0.73 -3.37
N THR A 18 13.64 0.31 -2.61
CA THR A 18 12.76 1.37 -3.12
C THR A 18 13.44 2.15 -4.23
N LEU A 19 14.72 2.51 -4.08
CA LEU A 19 15.49 3.19 -5.14
C LEU A 19 15.62 2.34 -6.41
N LEU A 20 15.91 1.04 -6.25
CA LEU A 20 16.02 0.10 -7.36
C LEU A 20 14.68 -0.05 -8.09
N ALA A 21 13.58 -0.18 -7.35
CA ALA A 21 12.26 -0.36 -7.92
C ALA A 21 11.68 0.92 -8.53
N VAL A 22 11.97 2.11 -7.98
CA VAL A 22 11.68 3.40 -8.65
C VAL A 22 12.45 3.51 -9.97
N SER A 23 13.69 3.04 -10.00
CA SER A 23 14.48 2.97 -11.23
C SER A 23 13.87 1.97 -12.23
N LEU A 24 13.36 0.84 -11.75
CA LEU A 24 12.67 -0.18 -12.55
C LEU A 24 11.37 0.36 -13.17
N LEU A 25 10.64 1.25 -12.48
CA LEU A 25 9.44 1.92 -13.02
C LEU A 25 9.74 2.89 -14.18
N ARG A 26 10.99 3.27 -14.42
CA ARG A 26 11.36 4.00 -15.66
C ARG A 26 11.18 3.12 -16.90
N VAL A 27 11.23 1.80 -16.74
CA VAL A 27 10.97 0.85 -17.83
C VAL A 27 9.47 0.80 -18.10
N VAL A 28 9.08 1.19 -19.31
CA VAL A 28 7.68 1.35 -19.73
C VAL A 28 6.86 0.07 -19.48
N TRP A 29 7.40 -1.11 -19.79
CA TRP A 29 6.73 -2.39 -19.56
C TRP A 29 6.44 -2.67 -18.09
N VAL A 30 7.28 -2.22 -17.17
CA VAL A 30 7.09 -2.42 -15.73
C VAL A 30 5.88 -1.63 -15.23
N LYS A 31 5.61 -0.44 -15.82
CA LYS A 31 4.40 0.32 -15.51
C LYS A 31 3.14 -0.45 -15.88
N LEU A 32 3.09 -1.07 -17.06
CA LEU A 32 1.95 -1.88 -17.48
C LEU A 32 1.73 -3.08 -16.57
N VAL A 33 2.79 -3.85 -16.30
CA VAL A 33 2.70 -5.04 -15.43
C VAL A 33 2.27 -4.64 -14.01
N GLY A 34 2.85 -3.57 -13.47
CA GLY A 34 2.47 -3.04 -12.16
C GLY A 34 1.01 -2.56 -12.14
N ALA A 35 0.56 -1.86 -13.17
CA ALA A 35 -0.82 -1.37 -13.25
C ALA A 35 -1.83 -2.52 -13.31
N LEU A 36 -1.59 -3.50 -14.18
CA LEU A 36 -2.42 -4.70 -14.29
C LEU A 36 -2.45 -5.48 -12.98
N TYR A 37 -1.31 -5.60 -12.28
CA TYR A 37 -1.24 -6.27 -10.99
C TYR A 37 -2.09 -5.57 -9.91
N LEU A 38 -2.01 -4.24 -9.80
CA LEU A 38 -2.77 -3.47 -8.80
C LEU A 38 -4.27 -3.50 -9.07
N LEU A 39 -4.65 -3.41 -10.36
CA LEU A 39 -6.04 -3.54 -10.78
C LEU A 39 -6.58 -4.95 -10.53
N TYR A 40 -5.80 -5.99 -10.84
CA TYR A 40 -6.14 -7.38 -10.52
C TYR A 40 -6.34 -7.59 -9.01
N LEU A 41 -5.42 -7.06 -8.20
CA LEU A 41 -5.45 -7.18 -6.73
C LEU A 41 -6.70 -6.50 -6.14
N SER A 42 -7.07 -5.34 -6.68
CA SER A 42 -8.28 -4.62 -6.29
C SER A 42 -9.55 -5.33 -6.75
N TYR A 43 -9.57 -5.81 -8.00
CA TYR A 43 -10.69 -6.59 -8.53
C TYR A 43 -10.93 -7.86 -7.72
N GLN A 44 -9.87 -8.60 -7.40
CA GLN A 44 -9.95 -9.81 -6.58
C GLN A 44 -10.52 -9.50 -5.18
N HIS A 45 -10.12 -8.39 -4.57
CA HIS A 45 -10.61 -8.01 -3.25
C HIS A 45 -12.12 -7.70 -3.24
N PHE A 46 -12.63 -7.01 -4.25
CA PHE A 46 -14.04 -6.66 -4.33
C PHE A 46 -14.94 -7.77 -4.87
N PHE A 47 -14.46 -8.55 -5.86
CA PHE A 47 -15.28 -9.52 -6.60
C PHE A 47 -15.00 -10.99 -6.27
N ALA A 48 -13.83 -11.34 -5.73
CA ALA A 48 -13.49 -12.74 -5.39
C ALA A 48 -13.53 -13.04 -3.88
N ALA A 49 -13.53 -12.03 -3.01
CA ALA A 49 -13.72 -12.22 -1.57
C ALA A 49 -15.22 -12.20 -1.22
N GLY A 50 -15.84 -13.39 -1.26
CA GLY A 50 -17.19 -13.59 -0.75
C GLY A 50 -17.27 -13.26 0.75
N GLY A 51 -18.13 -12.29 1.11
CA GLY A 51 -18.51 -11.99 2.48
C GLY A 51 -17.47 -11.28 3.35
N ALA A 52 -17.92 -10.31 4.15
CA ALA A 52 -17.11 -9.59 5.15
C ALA A 52 -16.43 -10.53 6.18
N THR A 53 -16.90 -11.78 6.30
CA THR A 53 -16.37 -12.82 7.20
C THR A 53 -15.07 -13.46 6.69
N GLN A 54 -14.84 -13.56 5.37
CA GLN A 54 -13.60 -14.15 4.80
C GLN A 54 -12.46 -13.13 4.62
N ARG A 55 -12.80 -11.84 4.64
CA ARG A 55 -11.86 -10.70 4.61
C ARG A 55 -11.03 -10.54 5.90
N ARG A 56 -11.28 -11.36 6.93
CA ARG A 56 -10.61 -11.31 8.24
C ARG A 56 -9.28 -12.09 8.28
N SER A 57 -9.00 -12.94 7.30
CA SER A 57 -7.73 -13.66 7.23
C SER A 57 -6.71 -12.88 6.38
N ILE A 58 -5.58 -12.53 6.98
CA ILE A 58 -4.38 -12.18 6.20
C ILE A 58 -4.12 -13.37 5.28
N ALA A 59 -4.25 -13.18 3.97
CA ALA A 59 -4.06 -14.27 3.02
C ALA A 59 -2.71 -14.94 3.32
N PRO A 60 -2.68 -16.27 3.51
CA PRO A 60 -1.44 -16.96 3.84
C PRO A 60 -0.42 -16.65 2.74
N ALA A 61 0.80 -16.28 3.15
CA ALA A 61 1.86 -15.92 2.24
C ALA A 61 2.11 -17.07 1.27
N ARG A 62 1.64 -16.94 0.03
CA ARG A 62 1.84 -17.96 -1.00
C ARG A 62 3.18 -17.75 -1.69
N PRO A 63 3.96 -18.81 -1.91
CA PRO A 63 5.14 -18.73 -2.76
C PRO A 63 4.76 -18.24 -4.16
N TRP A 64 5.59 -17.38 -4.73
CA TRP A 64 5.36 -16.74 -6.02
C TRP A 64 6.69 -16.63 -6.76
N LEU A 65 6.71 -16.90 -8.07
CA LEU A 65 7.94 -16.92 -8.88
C LEU A 65 9.07 -17.80 -8.31
N GLY A 66 8.74 -18.94 -7.70
CA GLY A 66 9.74 -19.83 -7.07
C GLY A 66 10.37 -19.27 -5.77
N LEU A 67 9.93 -18.10 -5.29
CA LEU A 67 10.36 -17.52 -4.02
C LEU A 67 9.58 -18.15 -2.86
N THR A 68 10.24 -18.24 -1.69
CA THR A 68 9.55 -18.64 -0.46
C THR A 68 8.44 -17.63 -0.12
N ALA A 69 7.44 -18.09 0.63
CA ALA A 69 6.33 -17.27 1.12
C ALA A 69 6.78 -15.90 1.70
N PHE A 70 7.87 -15.91 2.45
CA PHE A 70 8.48 -14.72 3.02
C PHE A 70 8.99 -13.75 1.93
N TRP A 71 9.83 -14.21 1.01
CA TRP A 71 10.39 -13.37 -0.05
C TRP A 71 9.32 -12.87 -1.02
N ALA A 72 8.33 -13.69 -1.35
CA ALA A 72 7.17 -13.27 -2.14
C ALA A 72 6.40 -12.13 -1.46
N THR A 73 6.25 -12.18 -0.13
CA THR A 73 5.59 -11.11 0.64
C THR A 73 6.42 -9.84 0.65
N VAL A 74 7.75 -9.95 0.86
CA VAL A 74 8.67 -8.80 0.80
C VAL A 74 8.57 -8.10 -0.55
N VAL A 75 8.59 -8.85 -1.66
CA VAL A 75 8.48 -8.29 -3.01
C VAL A 75 7.14 -7.59 -3.22
N LYS A 76 6.02 -8.17 -2.77
CA LYS A 76 4.69 -7.53 -2.91
C LYS A 76 4.58 -6.24 -2.11
N VAL A 77 5.05 -6.24 -0.87
CA VAL A 77 5.04 -5.05 -0.02
C VAL A 77 5.94 -3.98 -0.61
N GLU A 78 7.13 -4.34 -1.10
CA GLU A 78 8.06 -3.39 -1.70
C GLU A 78 7.53 -2.79 -3.01
N LEU A 79 6.93 -3.61 -3.87
CA LEU A 79 6.30 -3.14 -5.11
C LEU A 79 5.18 -2.14 -4.79
N THR A 80 4.38 -2.42 -3.77
CA THR A 80 3.30 -1.53 -3.34
C THR A 80 3.84 -0.20 -2.82
N ASP A 81 4.88 -0.23 -1.97
CA ASP A 81 5.57 0.97 -1.49
C ASP A 81 6.11 1.84 -2.63
N VAL A 82 6.70 1.22 -3.65
CA VAL A 82 7.30 1.92 -4.77
C VAL A 82 6.25 2.61 -5.63
N VAL A 83 5.13 1.93 -5.87
CA VAL A 83 4.01 2.50 -6.61
C VAL A 83 3.42 3.70 -5.82
N PHE A 84 3.34 3.63 -4.49
CA PHE A 84 2.98 4.77 -3.65
C PHE A 84 4.04 5.89 -3.63
N ALA A 85 5.32 5.54 -3.73
CA ALA A 85 6.42 6.51 -3.78
C ALA A 85 6.38 7.34 -5.07
N VAL A 86 6.02 6.77 -6.22
CA VAL A 86 5.95 7.53 -7.48
C VAL A 86 4.89 8.62 -7.42
N ASP A 87 3.71 8.33 -6.86
CA ASP A 87 2.64 9.33 -6.74
C ASP A 87 3.04 10.47 -5.78
N SER A 88 3.57 10.12 -4.61
CA SER A 88 4.00 11.12 -3.61
C SER A 88 5.22 11.94 -4.05
N ILE A 89 6.16 11.37 -4.80
CA ILE A 89 7.29 12.11 -5.39
C ILE A 89 6.80 13.10 -6.46
N LEU A 90 5.86 12.69 -7.33
CA LEU A 90 5.28 13.58 -8.34
C LEU A 90 4.55 14.77 -7.68
N VAL A 91 3.85 14.53 -6.57
CA VAL A 91 3.22 15.60 -5.77
C VAL A 91 4.27 16.51 -5.14
N ALA A 92 5.33 15.96 -4.54
CA ALA A 92 6.39 16.74 -3.90
C ALA A 92 7.16 17.62 -4.91
N VAL A 93 7.50 17.08 -6.08
CA VAL A 93 8.15 17.82 -7.17
C VAL A 93 7.25 18.94 -7.72
N ALA A 94 5.93 18.71 -7.75
CA ALA A 94 4.97 19.72 -8.18
C ALA A 94 4.79 20.86 -7.15
N MET A 95 4.91 20.55 -5.85
CA MET A 95 4.76 21.54 -4.77
C MET A 95 6.03 22.36 -4.53
N SER A 96 7.21 21.81 -4.83
CA SER A 96 8.48 22.53 -4.66
C SER A 96 9.54 22.05 -5.64
N PRO A 97 10.19 22.97 -6.38
CA PRO A 97 11.31 22.62 -7.26
C PRO A 97 12.58 22.25 -6.49
N LYS A 98 12.60 22.39 -5.16
CA LYS A 98 13.77 22.11 -4.33
C LYS A 98 13.93 20.61 -4.10
N THR A 99 14.90 20.00 -4.76
CA THR A 99 15.22 18.55 -4.65
C THR A 99 15.39 18.06 -3.21
N TRP A 100 15.95 18.90 -2.31
CA TRP A 100 16.10 18.53 -0.90
C TRP A 100 14.77 18.31 -0.18
N VAL A 101 13.71 19.05 -0.55
CA VAL A 101 12.36 18.88 0.00
C VAL A 101 11.80 17.51 -0.40
N VAL A 102 11.96 17.12 -1.67
CA VAL A 102 11.51 15.84 -2.20
C VAL A 102 12.22 14.67 -1.51
N ILE A 103 13.55 14.74 -1.38
CA ILE A 103 14.36 13.71 -0.72
C ILE A 103 13.98 13.60 0.77
N SER A 104 13.86 14.73 1.46
CA SER A 104 13.48 14.74 2.88
C SER A 104 12.07 14.18 3.12
N GLY A 105 11.12 14.51 2.25
CA GLY A 105 9.74 13.99 2.30
C GLY A 105 9.67 12.48 2.04
N GLY A 106 10.41 11.99 1.04
CA GLY A 106 10.51 10.56 0.76
C GLY A 106 11.12 9.78 1.93
N LEU A 107 12.20 10.30 2.52
CA LEU A 107 12.85 9.67 3.68
C LEU A 107 11.94 9.70 4.92
N LEU A 108 11.28 10.84 5.18
CA LEU A 108 10.29 10.96 6.27
C LEU A 108 9.13 9.99 6.08
N GLY A 109 8.64 9.81 4.85
CA GLY A 109 7.58 8.86 4.53
C GLY A 109 7.93 7.43 4.92
N ILE A 110 9.13 6.96 4.53
CA ILE A 110 9.62 5.61 4.87
C ILE A 110 9.74 5.44 6.40
N VAL A 111 10.31 6.43 7.09
CA VAL A 111 10.44 6.40 8.56
C VAL A 111 9.07 6.38 9.22
N MET A 112 8.15 7.24 8.78
CA MET A 112 6.82 7.37 9.36
C MET A 112 5.99 6.10 9.16
N MET A 113 6.01 5.48 7.97
CA MET A 113 5.31 4.22 7.71
C MET A 113 5.76 3.14 8.71
N ARG A 114 7.07 3.07 9.00
CA ARG A 114 7.60 2.10 9.95
C ARG A 114 7.16 2.35 11.40
N LEU A 115 7.03 3.61 11.80
CA LEU A 115 6.56 3.97 13.14
C LEU A 115 5.05 3.74 13.30
N VAL A 116 4.29 3.86 12.21
CA VAL A 116 2.82 3.81 12.22
C VAL A 116 2.28 2.41 11.94
N ILE A 117 2.98 1.54 11.21
CA ILE A 117 2.44 0.23 10.76
C ILE A 117 1.93 -0.63 11.92
N GLY A 118 2.62 -0.66 13.07
CA GLY A 118 2.17 -1.42 14.23
C GLY A 118 0.81 -0.94 14.76
N ARG A 119 0.61 0.39 14.86
CA ARG A 119 -0.67 0.97 15.26
C ARG A 119 -1.73 0.82 14.17
N LEU A 120 -1.34 0.97 12.91
CA LEU A 120 -2.23 0.80 11.77
C LEU A 120 -2.79 -0.62 11.69
N LEU A 121 -1.97 -1.63 11.97
CA LEU A 121 -2.41 -3.03 12.02
C LEU A 121 -3.49 -3.25 13.09
N VAL A 122 -3.35 -2.65 14.27
CA VAL A 122 -4.37 -2.73 15.34
C VAL A 122 -5.67 -2.05 14.89
N ILE A 123 -5.56 -0.87 14.28
CA ILE A 123 -6.72 -0.11 13.77
C ILE A 123 -7.43 -0.89 12.66
N VAL A 124 -6.69 -1.46 11.71
CA VAL A 124 -7.24 -2.25 10.61
C VAL A 124 -7.94 -3.52 11.11
N ARG A 125 -7.40 -4.18 12.14
CA ARG A 125 -8.07 -5.32 12.79
C ARG A 125 -9.39 -4.91 13.43
N ARG A 126 -9.44 -3.73 14.06
CA ARG A 126 -10.65 -3.19 14.69
C ARG A 126 -11.68 -2.65 13.68
N TYR A 127 -11.21 -2.12 12.55
CA TYR A 127 -12.02 -1.52 11.49
C TYR A 127 -11.64 -2.13 10.13
N PRO A 128 -12.13 -3.34 9.81
CA PRO A 128 -11.79 -4.04 8.57
C PRO A 128 -12.27 -3.29 7.31
N THR A 129 -13.26 -2.40 7.43
CA THR A 129 -13.71 -1.50 6.36
C THR A 129 -12.62 -0.53 5.88
N LEU A 130 -11.58 -0.27 6.69
CA LEU A 130 -10.41 0.50 6.24
C LEU A 130 -9.59 -0.24 5.19
N VAL A 131 -9.63 -1.58 5.18
CA VAL A 131 -8.99 -2.39 4.15
C VAL A 131 -9.65 -2.11 2.81
N ASP A 132 -10.99 -2.13 2.74
CA ASP A 132 -11.74 -1.81 1.53
C ASP A 132 -11.35 -0.42 0.99
N GLY A 133 -11.22 0.58 1.87
CA GLY A 133 -10.71 1.90 1.52
C GLY A 133 -9.30 1.91 0.91
N ALA A 134 -8.38 1.15 1.50
CA ALA A 134 -7.03 1.00 0.96
C ALA A 134 -7.03 0.35 -0.44
N PHE A 135 -7.89 -0.64 -0.67
CA PHE A 135 -8.05 -1.26 -2.00
C PHE A 135 -8.66 -0.32 -3.04
N ILE A 136 -9.52 0.63 -2.65
CA ILE A 136 -10.00 1.69 -3.58
C ILE A 136 -8.83 2.60 -3.99
N ILE A 137 -7.97 2.97 -3.04
CA ILE A 137 -6.77 3.78 -3.34
C ILE A 137 -5.82 2.99 -4.26
N ILE A 138 -5.59 1.70 -3.97
CA ILE A 138 -4.76 0.83 -4.82
C ILE A 138 -5.34 0.73 -6.24
N ALA A 139 -6.66 0.60 -6.38
CA ALA A 139 -7.32 0.58 -7.68
C ALA A 139 -7.07 1.89 -8.44
N TRP A 140 -7.26 3.04 -7.78
CA TRP A 140 -7.00 4.36 -8.37
C TRP A 140 -5.55 4.51 -8.83
N VAL A 141 -4.60 4.08 -7.99
CA VAL A 141 -3.17 4.11 -8.33
C VAL A 141 -2.87 3.18 -9.52
N GLY A 142 -3.49 2.00 -9.59
CA GLY A 142 -3.41 1.11 -10.74
C GLY A 142 -3.91 1.76 -12.03
N VAL A 143 -5.05 2.45 -11.99
CA VAL A 143 -5.57 3.24 -13.14
C VAL A 143 -4.59 4.32 -13.54
N LYS A 144 -4.07 5.08 -12.58
CA LYS A 144 -3.09 6.16 -12.84
C LYS A 144 -1.83 5.62 -13.52
N LEU A 145 -1.29 4.50 -13.03
CA LEU A 145 -0.11 3.87 -13.60
C LEU A 145 -0.36 3.36 -15.03
N LEU A 146 -1.57 2.88 -15.31
CA LEU A 146 -2.00 2.49 -16.66
C LEU A 146 -2.10 3.71 -17.60
N LEU A 147 -2.69 4.82 -17.14
CA LEU A 147 -2.76 6.07 -17.90
C LEU A 147 -1.37 6.62 -18.21
N GLU A 148 -0.44 6.54 -17.25
CA GLU A 148 0.95 6.95 -17.46
C GLU A 148 1.65 6.07 -18.50
N TYR A 149 1.39 4.75 -18.52
CA TYR A 149 1.87 3.85 -19.56
C TYR A 149 1.32 4.23 -20.95
N LEU A 150 0.01 4.47 -21.06
CA LEU A 150 -0.65 4.83 -22.32
C LEU A 150 -0.14 6.17 -22.87
N ARG A 151 0.16 7.13 -21.99
CA ARG A 151 0.78 8.41 -22.37
C ARG A 151 2.19 8.21 -22.94
N VAL A 152 3.02 7.38 -22.30
CA VAL A 152 4.38 7.09 -22.79
C VAL A 152 4.37 6.37 -24.15
N LYS A 153 3.24 5.77 -24.53
CA LYS A 153 3.02 5.13 -25.83
C LYS A 153 2.38 6.05 -26.88
N ASP A 154 2.22 7.35 -26.60
CA ASP A 154 1.58 8.34 -27.49
C ASP A 154 0.17 7.96 -27.95
N LEU A 155 -0.54 7.11 -27.20
CA LEU A 155 -1.91 6.68 -27.54
C LEU A 155 -2.97 7.67 -27.05
N ILE A 156 -2.65 8.50 -26.04
CA ILE A 156 -3.58 9.45 -25.42
C ILE A 156 -2.80 10.67 -24.88
N GLU A 157 -3.11 11.88 -25.37
CA GLU A 157 -2.57 13.17 -24.86
C GLU A 157 -3.42 13.76 -23.72
N PHE A 158 -4.08 12.93 -22.91
CA PHE A 158 -4.88 13.43 -21.80
C PHE A 158 -3.97 13.87 -20.65
N GLU A 159 -3.87 15.18 -20.44
CA GLU A 159 -3.32 15.74 -19.21
C GLU A 159 -4.31 15.52 -18.07
N VAL A 160 -4.08 14.48 -17.26
CA VAL A 160 -4.76 14.40 -15.97
C VAL A 160 -4.25 15.54 -15.11
N ASN A 161 -5.09 16.54 -14.89
CA ASN A 161 -4.77 17.66 -14.01
C ASN A 161 -4.33 17.12 -12.64
N LYS A 162 -3.11 17.46 -12.23
CA LYS A 162 -2.48 16.98 -11.00
C LYS A 162 -3.33 17.29 -9.77
N TRP A 163 -3.99 18.46 -9.78
CA TRP A 163 -4.92 18.87 -8.73
C TRP A 163 -6.17 17.99 -8.65
N PHE A 164 -6.64 17.48 -9.79
CA PHE A 164 -7.77 16.56 -9.82
C PHE A 164 -7.40 15.21 -9.20
N SER A 165 -6.24 14.65 -9.55
CA SER A 165 -5.74 13.41 -8.93
C SER A 165 -5.60 13.56 -7.42
N PHE A 166 -5.01 14.67 -6.95
CA PHE A 166 -4.85 14.94 -5.53
C PHE A 166 -6.21 15.10 -4.82
N SER A 167 -7.10 15.91 -5.38
CA SER A 167 -8.45 16.11 -4.84
C SER A 167 -9.24 14.81 -4.78
N LEU A 168 -9.10 13.94 -5.78
CA LEU A 168 -9.78 12.66 -5.80
C LEU A 168 -9.26 11.71 -4.71
N ILE A 169 -7.94 11.65 -4.51
CA ILE A 169 -7.35 10.84 -3.41
C ILE A 169 -7.85 11.34 -2.05
N VAL A 170 -7.84 12.66 -1.82
CA VAL A 170 -8.34 13.26 -0.57
C VAL A 170 -9.84 12.96 -0.41
N MET A 171 -10.63 13.07 -1.49
CA MET A 171 -12.06 12.77 -1.45
C MET A 171 -12.33 11.29 -1.14
N ILE A 172 -11.61 10.37 -1.79
CA ILE A 172 -11.71 8.92 -1.54
C ILE A 172 -11.35 8.62 -0.09
N PHE A 173 -10.26 9.22 0.41
CA PHE A 173 -9.81 9.01 1.78
C PHE A 173 -10.83 9.51 2.80
N LEU A 174 -11.38 10.71 2.60
CA LEU A 174 -12.42 11.28 3.46
C LEU A 174 -13.71 10.46 3.39
N ALA A 175 -14.16 10.08 2.20
CA ALA A 175 -15.34 9.25 2.02
C ALA A 175 -15.19 7.89 2.71
N SER A 176 -14.04 7.24 2.53
CA SER A 176 -13.73 5.97 3.20
C SER A 176 -13.64 6.12 4.71
N TYR A 177 -13.05 7.21 5.21
CA TYR A 177 -12.96 7.49 6.65
C TYR A 177 -14.34 7.72 7.27
N PHE A 178 -15.19 8.54 6.63
CA PHE A 178 -16.56 8.79 7.08
C PHE A 178 -17.42 7.52 7.02
N TYR A 179 -17.25 6.71 5.97
CA TYR A 179 -17.93 5.42 5.85
C TYR A 179 -17.51 4.46 6.97
N ALA A 180 -16.20 4.30 7.22
CA ALA A 180 -15.68 3.48 8.30
C ALA A 180 -16.17 3.96 9.69
N ARG A 181 -16.26 5.27 9.90
CA ARG A 181 -16.76 5.85 11.16
C ARG A 181 -18.27 5.66 11.35
N ARG A 182 -19.06 5.57 10.27
CA ARG A 182 -20.51 5.32 10.32
C ARG A 182 -20.88 3.86 10.55
N LEU A 183 -20.05 2.90 10.14
CA LEU A 183 -20.32 1.48 10.37
C LEU A 183 -20.02 1.00 11.80
N GLY A 184 -19.34 1.80 12.62
CA GLY A 184 -18.94 1.42 13.98
C GLY A 184 -17.79 0.39 14.03
N PRO A 185 -17.12 0.22 15.18
CA PRO A 185 -16.13 -0.85 15.37
C PRO A 185 -16.79 -2.22 15.21
N ALA A 186 -16.01 -3.21 14.77
CA ALA A 186 -16.53 -4.57 14.60
C ALA A 186 -17.03 -5.14 15.95
N SER A 187 -18.10 -5.95 15.92
CA SER A 187 -18.90 -6.39 17.09
C SER A 187 -18.09 -7.03 18.22
N ASP A 188 -18.60 -6.92 19.46
CA ASP A 188 -18.00 -7.41 20.72
C ASP A 188 -17.50 -8.87 20.66
N ASP A 189 -18.10 -9.69 19.79
CA ASP A 189 -17.69 -11.07 19.48
C ASP A 189 -16.20 -11.18 19.07
N LEU A 190 -15.63 -10.12 18.48
CA LEU A 190 -14.22 -10.05 18.06
C LEU A 190 -13.27 -9.64 19.17
N GLU A 191 -13.74 -8.89 20.18
CA GLU A 191 -12.95 -8.63 21.39
C GLU A 191 -12.83 -9.92 22.22
N GLU A 192 -13.89 -10.75 22.26
CA GLU A 192 -13.83 -12.08 22.87
C GLU A 192 -12.90 -13.05 22.10
N GLU A 193 -13.00 -13.14 20.77
CA GLU A 193 -12.07 -13.96 19.96
C GLU A 193 -10.61 -13.49 20.09
N ALA A 194 -10.36 -12.17 20.10
CA ALA A 194 -9.01 -11.62 20.28
C ALA A 194 -8.46 -11.88 21.69
N ALA A 195 -9.31 -11.78 22.72
CA ALA A 195 -8.94 -12.11 24.09
C ALA A 195 -8.65 -13.62 24.26
N GLU A 196 -9.40 -14.50 23.60
CA GLU A 196 -9.12 -15.94 23.58
C GLU A 196 -7.82 -16.28 22.85
N PHE A 197 -7.53 -15.61 21.73
CA PHE A 197 -6.29 -15.85 20.97
C PHE A 197 -5.04 -15.49 21.80
N LEU A 198 -5.08 -14.37 22.52
CA LEU A 198 -3.99 -13.95 23.42
C LEU A 198 -3.80 -14.93 24.60
N ARG A 199 -4.90 -15.43 25.18
CA ARG A 199 -4.85 -16.46 26.25
C ARG A 199 -4.32 -17.81 25.78
N ARG A 200 -4.33 -18.09 24.47
CA ARG A 200 -3.72 -19.28 23.86
C ARG A 200 -2.23 -19.08 23.59
N GLU A 201 -1.82 -17.89 23.15
CA GLU A 201 -0.42 -17.55 22.92
C GLU A 201 0.38 -17.48 24.23
N GLU A 202 -0.21 -16.99 25.33
CA GLU A 202 0.45 -16.98 26.65
C GLU A 202 0.58 -18.38 27.29
N ARG A 203 -0.12 -19.39 26.76
CA ARG A 203 -0.17 -20.75 27.32
C ARG A 203 0.73 -21.75 26.59
N ASN A 204 1.30 -21.36 25.45
CA ASN A 204 2.27 -22.12 24.65
C ASN A 204 3.66 -21.50 24.76
#